data_AF-A0AA39GMU7-F1
#
_entry.id   AF-A0AA39GMU7-F1
#
_cell.length_a   1.000
_cell.length_b   1.000
_cell.length_c   1.000
_cell.angle_alpha   90.00
_cell.angle_beta   90.00
_cell.angle_gamma   90.00
#
_symmetry.space_group_name_H-M   'P 1'
#
loop_
_entity.id
_entity.type
_entity.pdbx_description
1 polymer ?
#
loop_
_entity_poly.entity_id
_entity_poly.type
_entity_poly.pdbx_seq_one_letter_code
_entity_poly.pdbx_strand_id
1 'polypeptide(L)'
;MFRLSFVLFCFCATSASTACVDGVNNVFSLDDLSNGALPIIVRNVSVATYGEDKKPSCSGGDDIGRPNVPIPGIVRVLSGQIIVKEKVDFDLYEAKFTVEKEGWFGRFNKVCKDGKDGLIGVIPCSSKFCKLVGRQLCELLANPGTYNLTDIKSDDIPVPGVNDFLHKAIEGLWKGRVKVESADGKKLADLAIGARNDDNAIELS
;
A
#
# COMPACT_ATOMS: atom_id res chain seq x y z
N MET A 1 34.30 11.17 60.35
CA MET A 1 33.39 10.18 59.74
C MET A 1 32.40 10.92 58.85
N PHE A 2 32.66 11.02 57.54
CA PHE A 2 31.76 11.64 56.57
C PHE A 2 30.78 10.57 56.04
N ARG A 3 29.47 10.75 56.27
CA ARG A 3 28.44 9.88 55.72
C ARG A 3 28.08 10.35 54.31
N LEU A 4 28.51 9.60 53.31
CA LEU A 4 28.13 9.77 51.91
C LEU A 4 26.72 9.19 51.72
N SER A 5 25.71 10.05 51.55
CA SER A 5 24.36 9.60 51.18
C SER A 5 24.26 9.55 49.66
N PHE A 6 24.26 8.35 49.09
CA PHE A 6 23.94 8.11 47.68
C PHE A 6 22.43 8.19 47.48
N VAL A 7 21.95 9.26 46.84
CA VAL A 7 20.57 9.36 46.37
C VAL A 7 20.48 8.64 45.04
N LEU A 8 19.84 7.47 45.03
CA LEU A 8 19.57 6.68 43.84
C LEU A 8 18.38 7.33 43.09
N PHE A 9 18.66 8.11 42.04
CA PHE A 9 17.64 8.62 41.14
C PHE A 9 17.15 7.48 40.25
N CYS A 10 16.00 6.90 40.60
CA CYS A 10 15.33 5.89 39.78
C CYS A 10 14.61 6.61 38.63
N PHE A 11 15.27 6.70 37.47
CA PHE A 11 14.68 7.24 36.25
C PHE A 11 13.69 6.19 35.70
N CYS A 12 12.42 6.28 36.08
CA CYS A 12 11.37 5.54 35.40
C CYS A 12 11.17 6.17 34.01
N ALA A 13 11.78 5.57 32.98
CA ALA A 13 11.43 5.87 31.61
C ALA A 13 10.00 5.36 31.38
N THR A 14 9.02 6.25 31.44
CA THR A 14 7.67 5.95 30.98
C THR A 14 7.73 5.78 29.46
N SER A 15 7.69 4.53 28.99
CA SER A 15 7.44 4.21 27.59
C SER A 15 6.09 4.82 27.23
N ALA A 16 6.07 5.94 26.53
CA ALA A 16 4.86 6.48 25.96
C ALA A 16 4.37 5.47 24.92
N SER A 17 3.37 4.66 25.27
CA SER A 17 2.66 3.82 24.30
C SER A 17 1.91 4.76 23.38
N THR A 18 2.42 4.97 22.17
CA THR A 18 1.72 5.74 21.14
C THR A 18 0.43 4.98 20.83
N ALA A 19 -0.75 5.55 21.10
CA ALA A 19 -2.00 4.87 20.81
C ALA A 19 -2.19 4.73 19.29
N CYS A 20 -2.69 3.58 18.82
CA CYS A 20 -3.12 3.40 17.44
C CYS A 20 -4.28 4.35 17.14
N VAL A 21 -4.08 5.25 16.18
CA VAL A 21 -5.08 6.19 15.68
C VAL A 21 -5.51 5.74 14.29
N ASP A 22 -6.80 5.39 14.17
CA ASP A 22 -7.41 5.01 12.89
C ASP A 22 -7.33 6.16 11.88
N GLY A 23 -6.97 5.83 10.65
CA GLY A 23 -6.72 6.79 9.58
C GLY A 23 -5.39 7.52 9.67
N VAL A 24 -4.53 7.15 10.63
CA VAL A 24 -3.19 7.73 10.78
C VAL A 24 -2.14 6.63 10.75
N ASN A 25 -2.24 5.63 11.63
CA ASN A 25 -1.20 4.61 11.80
C ASN A 25 -1.43 3.38 10.90
N ASN A 26 -2.66 3.13 10.48
CA ASN A 26 -3.04 2.05 9.56
C ASN A 26 -3.16 2.53 8.10
N VAL A 27 -2.39 3.55 7.69
CA VAL A 27 -2.55 4.18 6.36
C VAL A 27 -1.28 4.10 5.52
N PHE A 28 -1.43 3.68 4.26
CA PHE A 28 -0.41 3.81 3.21
C PHE A 28 -0.90 4.74 2.09
N SER A 29 0.03 5.24 1.28
CA SER A 29 -0.25 6.15 0.17
C SER A 29 -0.04 5.50 -1.20
N LEU A 30 -0.71 6.07 -2.19
CA LEU A 30 -0.37 5.89 -3.60
C LEU A 30 0.20 7.20 -4.13
N ASP A 31 1.45 7.15 -4.59
CA ASP A 31 2.19 8.33 -5.03
C ASP A 31 2.47 8.27 -6.53
N ASP A 32 2.22 9.38 -7.24
CA ASP A 32 2.50 9.50 -8.68
C ASP A 32 3.99 9.71 -8.93
N LEU A 33 4.64 8.72 -9.52
CA LEU A 33 6.06 8.75 -9.90
C LEU A 33 6.29 9.48 -11.23
N SER A 34 5.24 9.81 -11.98
CA SER A 34 5.35 10.53 -13.24
C SER A 34 5.49 12.05 -13.06
N ASN A 35 5.36 12.55 -11.83
CA ASN A 35 5.33 13.99 -11.53
C ASN A 35 4.28 14.74 -12.37
N GLY A 36 3.11 14.11 -12.57
CA GLY A 36 2.04 14.66 -13.37
C GLY A 36 2.31 14.68 -14.88
N ALA A 37 3.27 13.91 -15.40
CA ALA A 37 3.52 13.84 -16.84
C ALA A 37 2.53 12.91 -17.56
N LEU A 38 2.05 11.85 -16.90
CA LEU A 38 1.21 10.84 -17.55
C LEU A 38 -0.29 11.22 -17.59
N PRO A 39 -1.09 10.52 -18.43
CA PRO A 39 -2.54 10.72 -18.54
C PRO A 39 -3.34 10.56 -17.25
N ILE A 40 -2.96 9.62 -16.38
CA ILE A 40 -3.59 9.37 -15.08
C ILE A 40 -2.63 9.81 -13.98
N ILE A 41 -3.10 10.71 -13.13
CA ILE A 41 -2.35 11.28 -12.02
C ILE A 41 -3.12 10.99 -10.74
N VAL A 42 -2.44 10.50 -9.71
CA VAL A 42 -2.98 10.40 -8.37
C VAL A 42 -2.38 11.49 -7.48
N ARG A 43 -3.19 12.05 -6.59
CA ARG A 43 -2.74 13.07 -5.63
C ARG A 43 -3.29 12.78 -4.25
N ASN A 44 -2.39 12.73 -3.27
CA ASN A 44 -2.72 12.57 -1.85
C ASN A 44 -3.64 11.37 -1.58
N VAL A 45 -3.49 10.28 -2.34
CA VAL A 45 -4.32 9.10 -2.15
C VAL A 45 -3.86 8.38 -0.90
N SER A 46 -4.78 8.22 0.04
CA SER A 46 -4.54 7.57 1.33
C SER A 46 -5.48 6.39 1.48
N VAL A 47 -4.93 5.23 1.84
CA VAL A 47 -5.65 3.97 1.97
C VAL A 47 -5.42 3.42 3.37
N ALA A 48 -6.49 3.17 4.10
CA ALA A 48 -6.47 2.54 5.41
C ALA A 48 -6.59 1.02 5.31
N THR A 49 -5.96 0.33 6.24
CA THR A 49 -5.97 -1.13 6.37
C THR A 49 -6.67 -1.56 7.66
N TYR A 50 -7.41 -2.66 7.56
CA TYR A 50 -8.22 -3.22 8.65
C TYR A 50 -8.16 -4.74 8.63
N GLY A 51 -8.28 -5.36 9.79
CA GLY A 51 -8.50 -6.80 9.90
C GLY A 51 -9.91 -7.20 9.44
N GLU A 52 -10.17 -8.51 9.37
CA GLU A 52 -11.52 -9.03 9.05
C GLU A 52 -12.61 -8.56 10.02
N ASP A 53 -12.23 -8.28 11.28
CA ASP A 53 -13.13 -7.74 12.30
C ASP A 53 -13.38 -6.23 12.16
N LYS A 54 -12.87 -5.61 11.08
CA LYS A 54 -12.92 -4.18 10.77
C LYS A 54 -12.22 -3.29 11.80
N LYS A 55 -11.35 -3.84 12.65
CA LYS A 55 -10.47 -3.03 13.49
C LYS A 55 -9.27 -2.54 12.69
N PRO A 56 -8.76 -1.33 12.97
CA PRO A 56 -7.57 -0.82 12.31
C PRO A 56 -6.40 -1.78 12.56
N SER A 57 -5.57 -2.02 11.54
CA SER A 57 -4.49 -3.01 11.63
C SER A 57 -3.48 -2.72 12.75
N CYS A 58 -3.32 -1.46 13.15
CA CYS A 58 -2.46 -1.06 14.26
C CYS A 58 -3.03 -1.38 15.67
N SER A 59 -4.26 -1.89 15.77
CA SER A 59 -4.95 -2.09 17.07
C SER A 59 -4.31 -3.14 17.98
N GLY A 60 -3.45 -4.02 17.43
CA GLY A 60 -2.71 -5.04 18.17
C GLY A 60 -1.59 -4.52 19.06
N GLY A 61 -1.16 -3.26 18.87
CA GLY A 61 -0.16 -2.60 19.72
C GLY A 61 1.30 -2.79 19.29
N ASP A 62 1.58 -3.62 18.28
CA ASP A 62 2.95 -4.01 17.93
C ASP A 62 3.65 -3.03 16.97
N ASP A 63 2.91 -2.31 16.10
CA ASP A 63 3.53 -1.42 15.10
C ASP A 63 2.72 -0.14 14.83
N ILE A 64 2.94 0.90 15.64
CA ILE A 64 2.27 2.22 15.48
C ILE A 64 2.95 3.07 14.38
N GLY A 65 4.10 2.64 13.86
CA GLY A 65 4.89 3.39 12.86
C GLY A 65 4.68 2.98 11.41
N ARG A 66 4.08 1.81 11.15
CA ARG A 66 4.02 1.19 9.82
C ARG A 66 2.61 0.69 9.52
N PRO A 67 2.05 1.01 8.34
CA PRO A 67 0.81 0.41 7.89
C PRO A 67 1.04 -1.07 7.60
N ASN A 68 0.33 -1.90 8.34
CA ASN A 68 0.25 -3.32 8.13
C ASN A 68 -1.04 -3.66 7.37
N VAL A 69 -0.95 -4.49 6.33
CA VAL A 69 -2.09 -5.02 5.57
C VAL A 69 -2.32 -6.47 6.01
N PRO A 70 -3.36 -6.74 6.83
CA PRO A 70 -3.62 -8.09 7.28
C PRO A 70 -4.16 -8.98 6.15
N ILE A 71 -3.79 -10.26 6.17
CA ILE A 71 -4.20 -11.27 5.19
C ILE A 71 -4.83 -12.47 5.93
N PRO A 72 -6.14 -12.70 5.83
CA PRO A 72 -7.17 -11.86 5.20
C PRO A 72 -7.37 -10.51 5.91
N GLY A 73 -7.96 -9.56 5.19
CA GLY A 73 -8.21 -8.22 5.71
C GLY A 73 -9.05 -7.36 4.77
N ILE A 74 -9.04 -6.06 5.02
CA ILE A 74 -9.81 -5.06 4.28
C ILE A 74 -8.93 -3.84 4.04
N VAL A 75 -9.01 -3.28 2.83
CA VAL A 75 -8.47 -1.95 2.52
C VAL A 75 -9.58 -0.98 2.15
N ARG A 76 -9.50 0.24 2.68
CA ARG A 76 -10.47 1.32 2.46
C ARG A 76 -9.77 2.56 1.99
N VAL A 77 -10.24 3.14 0.90
CA VAL A 77 -9.76 4.45 0.44
C VAL A 77 -10.33 5.54 1.35
N LEU A 78 -9.46 6.36 1.93
CA LEU A 78 -9.87 7.45 2.83
C LEU A 78 -10.01 8.78 2.10
N SER A 79 -9.06 9.08 1.23
CA SER A 79 -8.97 10.37 0.56
C SER A 79 -8.09 10.29 -0.67
N GLY A 80 -8.12 11.36 -1.46
CA GLY A 80 -7.26 11.56 -2.61
C GLY A 80 -8.03 11.98 -3.84
N GLN A 81 -7.28 12.30 -4.88
CA GLN A 81 -7.81 12.74 -6.16
C GLN A 81 -7.15 11.97 -7.29
N ILE A 82 -7.96 11.57 -8.26
CA ILE A 82 -7.48 11.02 -9.53
C ILE A 82 -7.82 12.02 -10.63
N ILE A 83 -6.81 12.41 -11.40
CA ILE A 83 -6.96 13.31 -12.54
C ILE A 83 -6.70 12.49 -13.80
N VAL A 84 -7.68 12.48 -14.69
CA VAL A 84 -7.63 11.84 -16.00
C VAL A 84 -7.60 12.94 -17.04
N LYS A 85 -6.48 13.08 -17.75
CA LYS A 85 -6.27 14.18 -18.73
C LYS A 85 -6.95 13.94 -20.08
N GLU A 86 -7.01 12.69 -20.50
CA GLU A 86 -7.50 12.30 -21.82
C GLU A 86 -8.34 11.03 -21.71
N LYS A 87 -9.16 10.79 -22.74
CA LYS A 87 -9.99 9.59 -22.78
C LYS A 87 -9.08 8.38 -22.95
N VAL A 88 -9.36 7.33 -22.17
CA VAL A 88 -8.56 6.11 -22.14
C VAL A 88 -9.46 4.92 -22.47
N ASP A 89 -8.97 4.07 -23.38
CA ASP A 89 -9.51 2.74 -23.60
C ASP A 89 -8.67 1.72 -22.82
N PHE A 90 -9.12 1.35 -21.62
CA PHE A 90 -8.37 0.48 -20.71
C PHE A 90 -8.19 -0.96 -21.21
N ASP A 91 -8.95 -1.40 -22.22
CA ASP A 91 -8.79 -2.75 -22.77
C ASP A 91 -7.41 -2.95 -23.40
N LEU A 92 -6.80 -1.86 -23.86
CA LEU A 92 -5.47 -1.80 -24.44
C LEU A 92 -4.34 -1.83 -23.40
N TYR A 93 -4.65 -1.67 -22.12
CA TYR A 93 -3.66 -1.45 -21.07
C TYR A 93 -3.60 -2.59 -20.05
N GLU A 94 -2.42 -2.74 -19.47
CA GLU A 94 -2.12 -3.73 -18.44
C GLU A 94 -1.43 -3.04 -17.25
N ALA A 95 -1.84 -3.39 -16.05
CA ALA A 95 -1.15 -3.05 -14.83
C ALA A 95 0.02 -4.03 -14.66
N LYS A 96 1.24 -3.50 -14.69
CA LYS A 96 2.50 -4.22 -14.54
C LYS A 96 3.11 -3.87 -13.19
N PHE A 97 3.23 -4.87 -12.33
CA PHE A 97 3.74 -4.70 -10.99
C PHE A 97 5.26 -4.88 -10.96
N THR A 98 5.91 -4.05 -10.15
CA THR A 98 7.27 -4.27 -9.65
C THR A 98 7.16 -4.36 -8.15
N VAL A 99 7.51 -5.51 -7.60
CA VAL A 99 7.27 -5.85 -6.21
C VAL A 99 8.56 -6.43 -5.64
N GLU A 100 8.98 -5.93 -4.49
CA GLU A 100 10.17 -6.39 -3.80
C GLU A 100 9.81 -6.80 -2.37
N LYS A 101 10.31 -7.96 -1.93
CA LYS A 101 10.14 -8.47 -0.57
C LYS A 101 11.44 -8.39 0.20
N GLU A 102 11.40 -7.93 1.43
CA GLU A 102 12.54 -8.04 2.33
C GLU A 102 12.85 -9.51 2.68
N GLY A 103 14.12 -9.90 2.53
CA GLY A 103 14.61 -11.22 2.92
C GLY A 103 15.34 -11.21 4.26
N TRP A 104 15.82 -12.39 4.68
CA TRP A 104 16.45 -12.68 5.98
C TRP A 104 17.63 -11.77 6.40
N PHE A 105 18.20 -10.97 5.49
CA PHE A 105 19.32 -10.05 5.77
C PHE A 105 18.97 -8.57 5.57
N GLY A 106 17.68 -8.20 5.64
CA GLY A 106 17.24 -6.81 5.43
C GLY A 106 17.43 -6.33 3.98
N ARG A 107 17.55 -7.26 3.02
CA ARG A 107 17.70 -6.95 1.60
C ARG A 107 16.40 -7.19 0.86
N PHE A 108 15.98 -6.23 0.06
CA PHE A 108 14.82 -6.36 -0.80
C PHE A 108 15.17 -7.18 -2.06
N ASN A 109 14.42 -8.24 -2.29
CA ASN A 109 14.55 -9.14 -3.43
C ASN A 109 13.35 -8.96 -4.36
N LYS A 110 13.61 -8.91 -5.67
CA LYS A 110 12.55 -8.72 -6.67
C LYS A 110 11.70 -9.97 -6.80
N VAL A 111 10.41 -9.81 -6.49
CA VAL A 111 9.35 -10.81 -6.71
C VAL A 111 8.69 -10.59 -8.06
N CYS A 112 8.45 -9.33 -8.44
CA CYS A 112 7.97 -8.95 -9.76
C CYS A 112 8.85 -7.84 -10.31
N LYS A 113 9.11 -7.86 -11.62
CA LYS A 113 9.77 -6.74 -12.31
C LYS A 113 9.04 -6.41 -13.60
N ASP A 114 8.42 -5.24 -13.64
CA ASP A 114 7.71 -4.70 -14.81
C ASP A 114 6.76 -5.71 -15.45
N GLY A 115 5.90 -6.36 -14.64
CA GLY A 115 4.91 -7.29 -15.16
C GLY A 115 5.36 -8.75 -15.25
N LYS A 116 6.66 -9.01 -15.05
CA LYS A 116 7.27 -10.34 -15.22
C LYS A 116 7.54 -10.99 -13.87
N ASP A 117 7.26 -12.28 -13.81
CA ASP A 117 7.49 -13.12 -12.64
C ASP A 117 8.97 -13.16 -12.27
N GLY A 118 9.24 -13.01 -10.98
CA GLY A 118 10.51 -13.31 -10.35
C GLY A 118 10.54 -14.75 -9.81
N LEU A 119 11.43 -15.01 -8.86
CA LEU A 119 11.71 -16.37 -8.36
C LEU A 119 10.54 -17.02 -7.60
N ILE A 120 9.59 -16.22 -7.09
CA ILE A 120 8.53 -16.66 -6.18
C ILE A 120 7.19 -16.29 -6.80
N GLY A 121 6.63 -17.18 -7.62
CA GLY A 121 5.37 -16.99 -8.35
C GLY A 121 4.12 -17.10 -7.46
N VAL A 122 4.03 -16.25 -6.43
CA VAL A 122 2.94 -16.28 -5.44
C VAL A 122 1.87 -15.22 -5.75
N ILE A 123 2.24 -14.14 -6.44
CA ILE A 123 1.37 -13.01 -6.75
C ILE A 123 1.44 -12.75 -8.26
N PRO A 124 0.30 -12.54 -8.95
CA PRO A 124 0.33 -12.20 -10.37
C PRO A 124 1.10 -10.89 -10.59
N CYS A 125 2.18 -10.93 -11.36
CA CYS A 125 2.98 -9.74 -11.63
C CYS A 125 2.35 -8.79 -12.65
N SER A 126 1.30 -9.22 -13.34
CA SER A 126 0.51 -8.37 -14.24
C SER A 126 -0.98 -8.71 -14.20
N SER A 127 -1.82 -7.71 -14.50
CA SER A 127 -3.26 -7.90 -14.61
C SER A 127 -3.88 -6.81 -15.48
N LYS A 128 -4.99 -7.11 -16.14
CA LYS A 128 -5.82 -6.08 -16.79
C LYS A 128 -6.27 -5.05 -15.76
N PHE A 129 -6.07 -3.76 -16.05
CA PHE A 129 -6.33 -2.68 -15.09
C PHE A 129 -7.77 -2.71 -14.55
N CYS A 130 -8.77 -2.86 -15.42
CA CYS A 130 -10.18 -2.89 -15.01
C CYS A 130 -10.58 -4.14 -14.22
N LYS A 131 -9.83 -5.24 -14.35
CA LYS A 131 -10.00 -6.43 -13.49
C LYS A 131 -9.50 -6.14 -12.08
N LEU A 132 -8.44 -5.34 -11.94
CA LEU A 132 -7.86 -4.96 -10.65
C LEU A 132 -8.76 -3.98 -9.89
N VAL A 133 -9.19 -2.91 -10.55
CA VAL A 133 -9.89 -1.79 -9.88
C VAL A 133 -11.41 -1.93 -9.87
N GLY A 134 -11.95 -2.93 -10.57
CA GLY A 134 -13.38 -3.12 -10.73
C GLY A 134 -14.02 -2.23 -11.80
N ARG A 135 -15.22 -2.61 -12.23
CA ARG A 135 -15.93 -1.98 -13.36
C ARG A 135 -16.24 -0.49 -13.11
N GLN A 136 -16.76 -0.16 -11.93
CA GLN A 136 -17.20 1.21 -11.62
C GLN A 136 -16.04 2.22 -11.67
N LEU A 137 -14.90 1.89 -11.04
CA LEU A 137 -13.74 2.78 -11.08
C LEU A 137 -13.11 2.82 -12.48
N CYS A 138 -13.08 1.69 -13.18
CA CYS A 138 -12.62 1.64 -14.58
C CYS A 138 -13.44 2.56 -15.51
N GLU A 139 -14.77 2.50 -15.45
CA GLU A 139 -15.67 3.32 -16.28
C GLU A 139 -15.51 4.81 -15.99
N LEU A 140 -15.37 5.16 -14.71
CA LEU A 140 -15.15 6.52 -14.26
C LEU A 140 -13.80 7.05 -14.76
N LEU A 141 -12.73 6.26 -14.62
CA LEU A 141 -11.39 6.65 -15.04
C LEU A 141 -11.17 6.63 -16.56
N ALA A 142 -12.10 6.07 -17.34
CA ALA A 142 -11.99 6.02 -18.79
C ALA A 142 -12.22 7.40 -19.43
N ASN A 143 -12.87 8.31 -18.70
CA ASN A 143 -13.26 9.63 -19.18
C ASN A 143 -12.41 10.74 -18.54
N PRO A 144 -12.03 11.78 -19.30
CA PRO A 144 -11.31 12.92 -18.74
C PRO A 144 -12.10 13.58 -17.62
N GLY A 145 -11.40 13.93 -16.54
CA GLY A 145 -12.02 14.54 -15.38
C GLY A 145 -11.11 14.53 -14.17
N THR A 146 -11.55 15.24 -13.15
CA THR A 146 -10.94 15.25 -11.83
C THR A 146 -11.93 14.63 -10.85
N TYR A 147 -11.52 13.55 -10.22
CA TYR A 147 -12.39 12.75 -9.37
C TYR A 147 -11.83 12.72 -7.96
N ASN A 148 -12.59 13.20 -6.97
CA ASN A 148 -12.22 13.03 -5.58
C ASN A 148 -12.69 11.65 -5.11
N LEU A 149 -11.80 10.90 -4.49
CA LEU A 149 -12.09 9.54 -4.05
C LEU A 149 -13.08 9.50 -2.89
N THR A 150 -13.26 10.60 -2.16
CA THR A 150 -14.29 10.75 -1.12
C THR A 150 -15.70 10.83 -1.69
N ASP A 151 -15.84 11.31 -2.92
CA ASP A 151 -17.13 11.50 -3.60
C ASP A 151 -17.58 10.21 -4.31
N ILE A 152 -16.61 9.33 -4.58
CA ILE A 152 -16.85 7.99 -5.10
C ILE A 152 -17.11 7.11 -3.87
N LYS A 153 -18.31 6.52 -3.77
CA LYS A 153 -18.54 5.45 -2.79
C LYS A 153 -17.66 4.25 -3.18
N SER A 154 -16.44 4.21 -2.67
CA SER A 154 -15.58 3.03 -2.75
C SER A 154 -15.97 2.11 -1.61
N ASP A 155 -16.52 0.95 -1.96
CA ASP A 155 -16.73 -0.11 -0.99
C ASP A 155 -15.39 -0.58 -0.41
N ASP A 156 -15.45 -1.19 0.77
CA ASP A 156 -14.33 -1.91 1.38
C ASP A 156 -13.81 -2.98 0.40
N ILE A 157 -12.52 -2.94 0.10
CA ILE A 157 -11.88 -3.90 -0.81
C ILE A 157 -11.35 -5.05 0.04
N PRO A 158 -11.87 -6.28 -0.11
CA PRO A 158 -11.39 -7.41 0.66
C PRO A 158 -10.00 -7.84 0.19
N VAL A 159 -9.11 -8.07 1.14
CA VAL A 159 -7.84 -8.76 0.96
C VAL A 159 -8.10 -10.25 1.24
N PRO A 160 -8.08 -11.12 0.21
CA PRO A 160 -8.46 -12.51 0.38
C PRO A 160 -7.44 -13.26 1.22
N GLY A 161 -7.93 -14.18 2.06
CA GLY A 161 -7.08 -15.08 2.82
C GLY A 161 -6.33 -16.05 1.90
N VAL A 162 -5.18 -16.51 2.37
CA VAL A 162 -4.37 -17.55 1.72
C VAL A 162 -4.18 -18.70 2.69
N ASN A 163 -3.74 -19.87 2.20
CA ASN A 163 -3.37 -20.96 3.10
C ASN A 163 -2.13 -20.60 3.94
N ASP A 164 -1.95 -21.25 5.09
CA ASP A 164 -0.88 -20.95 6.05
C ASP A 164 0.53 -20.99 5.45
N PHE A 165 0.77 -21.87 4.48
CA PHE A 165 2.06 -21.96 3.81
C PHE A 165 2.35 -20.71 2.97
N LEU A 166 1.36 -20.26 2.19
CA LEU A 166 1.45 -19.04 1.41
C LEU A 166 1.47 -17.80 2.31
N HIS A 167 0.72 -17.82 3.42
CA HIS A 167 0.70 -16.74 4.40
C HIS A 167 2.10 -16.43 4.91
N LYS A 168 2.80 -17.45 5.44
CA LYS A 168 4.21 -17.31 5.86
C LYS A 168 5.14 -16.91 4.72
N ALA A 169 4.86 -17.37 3.49
CA ALA A 169 5.65 -17.00 2.33
C ALA A 169 5.46 -15.52 1.92
N ILE A 170 4.34 -14.90 2.29
CA ILE A 170 4.05 -13.49 1.96
C ILE A 170 4.15 -12.53 3.13
N GLU A 171 4.19 -12.99 4.37
CA GLU A 171 4.44 -12.15 5.56
C GLU A 171 5.76 -11.37 5.44
N GLY A 172 5.78 -10.14 5.95
CA GLY A 172 6.97 -9.29 6.04
C GLY A 172 6.86 -7.95 5.30
N LEU A 173 7.99 -7.27 5.08
CA LEU A 173 8.03 -5.96 4.42
C LEU A 173 8.09 -6.06 2.90
N TRP A 174 7.28 -5.23 2.24
CA TRP A 174 7.11 -5.18 0.80
C TRP A 174 7.20 -3.77 0.25
N LYS A 175 7.84 -3.62 -0.91
CA LYS A 175 7.80 -2.40 -1.71
C LYS A 175 7.03 -2.65 -2.98
N GLY A 176 6.09 -1.76 -3.31
CA GLY A 176 5.20 -1.90 -4.45
C GLY A 176 5.32 -0.74 -5.43
N ARG A 177 5.31 -1.05 -6.72
CA ARG A 177 5.12 -0.09 -7.80
C ARG A 177 4.23 -0.71 -8.87
N VAL A 178 3.34 0.09 -9.44
CA VAL A 178 2.50 -0.31 -10.58
C VAL A 178 2.67 0.67 -11.72
N LYS A 179 2.95 0.13 -12.91
CA LYS A 179 2.89 0.87 -14.17
C LYS A 179 1.69 0.41 -14.96
N VAL A 180 0.91 1.34 -15.49
CA VAL A 180 -0.18 1.00 -16.41
C VAL A 180 0.28 1.35 -17.81
N GLU A 181 0.49 0.35 -18.65
CA GLU A 181 1.01 0.53 -20.00
C GLU A 181 0.37 -0.43 -21.00
N SER A 182 0.29 0.00 -22.26
CA SER A 182 -0.22 -0.80 -23.37
C SER A 182 0.89 -1.63 -24.00
N ALA A 183 0.50 -2.55 -24.88
CA ALA A 183 1.42 -3.46 -25.56
C ALA A 183 2.47 -2.74 -26.44
N ASP A 184 2.13 -1.54 -26.95
CA ASP A 184 3.01 -0.66 -27.73
C ASP A 184 3.90 0.26 -26.88
N GLY A 185 3.79 0.19 -25.55
CA GLY A 185 4.61 0.94 -24.60
C GLY A 185 4.08 2.33 -24.23
N LYS A 186 2.88 2.71 -24.67
CA LYS A 186 2.24 3.94 -24.17
C LYS A 186 1.89 3.76 -22.68
N LYS A 187 2.32 4.71 -21.85
CA LYS A 187 2.11 4.70 -20.39
C LYS A 187 0.93 5.58 -20.00
N LEU A 188 0.13 5.13 -19.05
CA LEU A 188 -0.99 5.88 -18.48
C LEU A 188 -0.74 6.33 -17.05
N ALA A 189 -0.10 5.49 -16.24
CA ALA A 189 0.16 5.74 -14.83
C ALA A 189 1.46 5.07 -14.42
N ASP A 190 2.10 5.63 -13.40
CA ASP A 190 3.29 5.09 -12.77
C ASP A 190 3.24 5.43 -11.28
N LEU A 191 2.88 4.46 -10.44
CA LEU A 191 2.49 4.69 -9.05
C LEU A 191 3.40 3.90 -8.11
N ALA A 192 3.87 4.54 -7.04
CA ALA A 192 4.44 3.86 -5.88
C ALA A 192 3.34 3.55 -4.86
N ILE A 193 3.48 2.41 -4.19
CA ILE A 193 2.64 1.99 -3.07
C ILE A 193 3.57 1.94 -1.85
N GLY A 194 3.27 2.73 -0.82
CA GLY A 194 4.20 2.84 0.30
C GLY A 194 3.61 3.50 1.54
N ALA A 195 4.21 3.24 2.69
CA ALA A 195 3.95 4.03 3.88
C ALA A 195 4.48 5.46 3.71
N ARG A 196 3.67 6.46 4.10
CA ARG A 196 4.02 7.88 4.00
C ARG A 196 5.29 8.26 4.77
N ASN A 197 5.72 7.43 5.73
CA ASN A 197 6.81 7.71 6.66
C ASN A 197 7.96 6.68 6.62
N ASP A 198 7.91 5.66 5.74
CA ASP A 198 8.91 4.57 5.77
C ASP A 198 9.19 4.04 4.36
N ASP A 199 10.25 4.55 3.71
CA ASP A 199 10.96 4.00 2.52
C ASP A 199 10.10 3.38 1.39
N ASN A 200 8.83 3.78 1.30
CA ASN A 200 7.76 3.16 0.54
C ASN A 200 7.58 1.64 0.78
N ALA A 201 7.80 1.19 2.01
CA ALA A 201 7.53 -0.19 2.43
C ALA A 201 6.16 -0.31 3.14
N ILE A 202 5.53 -1.47 3.00
CA ILE A 202 4.28 -1.86 3.65
C ILE A 202 4.49 -3.24 4.24
N GLU A 203 3.96 -3.47 5.44
CA GLU A 203 4.00 -4.79 6.07
C GLU A 203 2.77 -5.61 5.67
N LEU A 204 2.98 -6.88 5.35
CA LEU A 204 1.92 -7.88 5.20
C LEU A 204 1.99 -8.84 6.38
N SER A 205 0.86 -9.10 7.03
CA SER A 205 0.77 -9.97 8.22
C SER A 205 -0.44 -10.87 8.26
#